data_AF-A0A3N5HJ41-F1
#
_entry.id   AF-A0A3N5HJ41-F1
#
_cell.length_a   1.000
_cell.length_b   1.000
_cell.length_c   1.000
_cell.angle_alpha   90.00
_cell.angle_beta   90.00
_cell.angle_gamma   90.00
#
_symmetry.space_group_name_H-M   'P 1'
#
loop_
_entity.id
_entity.type
_entity.pdbx_description
1 polymer ?
#
loop_
_entity_poly.entity_id
_entity_poly.type
_entity_poly.pdbx_seq_one_letter_code
_entity_poly.pdbx_strand_id
1 'polypeptide(L)'
;RFYPLLQREYRAMGYPQAHFNDRVVEAIDDMLAAPEVTGPIRLEQPQVHYRFVDPLLEKLSAGRKIMIRIGPAHATRVKALLRAVRAQLVR
;
A
#
# COMPACT_ATOMS: atom_id res chain seq x y z
N ARG A 1 -1.22 -22.65 -3.28
CA ARG A 1 -2.22 -23.41 -2.48
C ARG A 1 -3.50 -22.62 -2.21
N PHE A 2 -3.43 -21.40 -1.66
CA PHE A 2 -4.64 -20.64 -1.27
C PHE A 2 -5.25 -19.73 -2.36
N TYR A 3 -4.56 -19.53 -3.49
CA TYR A 3 -5.03 -18.64 -4.55
C TYR A 3 -6.46 -18.93 -5.06
N PRO A 4 -6.89 -20.18 -5.29
CA PRO A 4 -8.27 -20.45 -5.70
C PRO A 4 -9.33 -19.93 -4.71
N LEU A 5 -9.04 -19.98 -3.41
CA LEU A 5 -9.93 -19.46 -2.37
C LEU A 5 -9.97 -17.93 -2.41
N LEU A 6 -8.80 -17.27 -2.45
CA LEU A 6 -8.70 -15.81 -2.54
C LEU A 6 -9.42 -15.28 -3.78
N GLN A 7 -9.24 -15.94 -4.93
CA GLN A 7 -9.88 -15.57 -6.19
C GLN A 7 -11.40 -15.74 -6.14
N ARG A 8 -11.90 -16.81 -5.51
CA ARG A 8 -13.34 -17.05 -5.35
C ARG A 8 -13.98 -15.96 -4.49
N GLU A 9 -13.43 -15.70 -3.31
CA GLU A 9 -13.98 -14.70 -2.40
C GLU A 9 -13.86 -13.29 -2.99
N TYR A 10 -12.77 -12.97 -3.69
CA TYR A 10 -12.63 -11.69 -4.37
C TYR A 10 -13.71 -11.45 -5.44
N ARG A 11 -14.06 -12.47 -6.23
CA ARG A 11 -15.19 -12.38 -7.17
C ARG A 11 -16.53 -12.23 -6.46
N ALA A 12 -16.73 -12.92 -5.33
CA ALA A 12 -17.94 -12.83 -4.52
C ALA A 12 -18.17 -11.42 -3.93
N MET A 13 -17.12 -10.60 -3.79
CA MET A 13 -17.22 -9.19 -3.38
C MET A 13 -17.75 -8.24 -4.47
N GLY A 14 -18.14 -8.76 -5.65
CA GLY A 14 -18.70 -7.95 -6.74
C GLY A 14 -17.73 -7.68 -7.90
N TYR A 15 -16.64 -8.44 -8.00
CA TYR A 15 -15.64 -8.31 -9.08
C TYR A 15 -15.60 -9.58 -9.96
N PRO A 16 -16.69 -9.94 -10.67
CA PRO A 16 -16.87 -11.27 -11.25
C PRO A 16 -15.82 -11.65 -12.30
N GLN A 17 -15.30 -10.67 -13.04
CA GLN A 17 -14.30 -10.87 -14.09
C GLN A 17 -12.88 -10.46 -13.67
N ALA A 18 -12.69 -9.92 -12.47
CA ALA A 18 -11.37 -9.46 -12.03
C ALA A 18 -10.53 -10.63 -11.49
N HIS A 19 -9.20 -10.47 -11.58
CA HIS A 19 -8.24 -11.36 -10.95
C HIS A 19 -7.71 -10.76 -9.64
N PHE A 20 -7.64 -11.59 -8.60
CA PHE A 20 -7.17 -11.13 -7.30
C PHE A 20 -5.71 -10.66 -7.36
N ASN A 21 -4.85 -11.38 -8.09
CA ASN A 21 -3.44 -11.02 -8.20
C ASN A 21 -3.22 -9.67 -8.89
N ASP A 22 -4.06 -9.29 -9.87
CA ASP A 22 -3.97 -7.96 -10.50
C ASP A 22 -4.16 -6.86 -9.46
N ARG A 23 -5.19 -7.01 -8.61
CA ARG A 23 -5.44 -6.08 -7.51
C ARG A 23 -4.30 -6.01 -6.51
N VAL A 24 -3.64 -7.14 -6.23
CA VAL A 24 -2.46 -7.20 -5.36
C VAL A 24 -1.29 -6.47 -6.01
N VAL A 25 -1.03 -6.67 -7.31
CA VAL A 25 0.02 -5.98 -8.05
C VAL A 25 -0.22 -4.47 -8.04
N GLU A 26 -1.45 -4.01 -8.29
CA GLU A 26 -1.80 -2.58 -8.18
C GLU A 26 -1.54 -2.01 -6.79
N ALA A 27 -1.88 -2.73 -5.72
CA ALA A 27 -1.62 -2.30 -4.36
C ALA A 27 -0.11 -2.19 -4.07
N ILE A 28 0.67 -3.15 -4.57
CA ILE A 28 2.14 -3.13 -4.45
C ILE A 28 2.70 -1.91 -5.19
N ASP A 29 2.29 -1.70 -6.44
CA ASP A 29 2.79 -0.60 -7.27
C ASP A 29 2.45 0.77 -6.66
N ASP A 30 1.26 0.91 -6.06
CA ASP A 30 0.88 2.10 -5.30
C ASP A 30 1.82 2.36 -4.10
N MET A 31 2.15 1.33 -3.31
CA MET A 31 3.07 1.46 -2.17
C MET A 31 4.51 1.72 -2.62
N LEU A 32 4.96 1.12 -3.72
CA LEU A 32 6.29 1.37 -4.28
C LEU A 32 6.44 2.82 -4.76
N ALA A 33 5.36 3.40 -5.29
CA ALA A 33 5.27 4.81 -5.71
C ALA A 33 5.14 5.81 -4.54
N ALA A 34 5.17 5.36 -3.29
CA ALA A 34 5.16 6.27 -2.14
C ALA A 34 6.40 7.19 -2.15
N PRO A 35 6.21 8.52 -1.98
CA PRO A 35 7.32 9.46 -1.97
C PRO A 35 8.21 9.22 -0.75
N GLU A 36 9.50 9.53 -0.89
CA GLU A 36 10.41 9.60 0.25
C GLU A 36 10.28 10.99 0.87
N VAL A 37 9.83 11.02 2.13
CA VAL A 37 9.69 12.25 2.91
C VAL A 37 10.79 12.26 3.94
N THR A 38 11.67 13.27 3.85
CA THR A 38 12.78 13.47 4.79
C THR A 38 12.43 14.55 5.80
N GLY A 39 12.85 14.35 7.04
CA GLY A 39 12.70 15.34 8.11
C GLY A 39 11.40 15.19 8.91
N PRO A 40 11.16 16.12 9.85
CA PRO A 40 10.03 16.04 10.77
C PRO A 40 8.70 16.19 10.02
N ILE A 41 7.83 15.19 10.14
CA ILE A 41 6.50 15.24 9.55
C ILE A 41 5.52 15.78 10.59
N ARG A 42 4.87 16.90 10.28
CA ARG A 42 3.87 17.50 11.17
C ARG A 42 2.56 16.72 11.10
N LEU A 43 2.06 16.37 12.28
CA LEU A 43 0.78 15.69 12.46
C LEU A 43 -0.16 16.58 13.27
N GLU A 44 -1.45 16.51 12.95
CA GLU A 44 -2.52 17.04 13.80
C GLU A 44 -3.43 15.89 14.23
N GLN A 45 -4.04 16.04 15.40
CA GLN A 45 -4.99 15.07 15.94
C GLN A 45 -6.35 15.76 16.11
N PRO A 46 -7.15 15.89 15.02
CA PRO A 46 -8.46 16.52 15.11
C PRO A 46 -9.46 15.69 15.93
N GLN A 47 -9.28 14.36 16.01
CA GLN A 47 -10.11 13.41 16.77
C GLN A 47 -9.25 12.21 17.22
N VAL A 48 -9.73 10.96 17.10
CA VAL A 48 -8.98 9.76 17.53
C VAL A 48 -7.73 9.52 16.68
N HIS A 49 -7.75 9.88 15.40
CA HIS A 49 -6.69 9.57 14.45
C HIS A 49 -5.80 10.78 14.11
N TYR A 50 -4.50 10.52 13.98
CA TYR A 50 -3.52 11.48 13.46
C TYR A 50 -3.64 11.65 11.94
N ARG A 51 -3.61 12.90 11.48
CA ARG A 51 -3.56 13.29 10.07
C ARG A 51 -2.27 14.03 9.77
N PHE A 52 -1.79 13.92 8.54
CA PHE A 52 -0.72 14.79 8.06
C PHE A 52 -1.27 16.21 7.92
N VAL A 53 -0.53 17.17 8.47
CA VAL A 53 -0.86 18.60 8.29
C VAL A 53 -0.70 19.01 6.83
N ASP A 54 0.26 18.40 6.12
CA ASP A 54 0.45 18.62 4.69
C ASP A 54 -0.70 17.98 3.88
N PRO A 55 -1.53 18.78 3.18
CA PRO A 55 -2.66 18.26 2.41
C PRO A 55 -2.24 17.35 1.26
N LEU A 56 -1.03 17.50 0.72
CA LEU A 56 -0.51 16.63 -0.34
C LEU A 56 -0.21 15.23 0.21
N LEU A 57 0.36 15.15 1.42
CA LEU A 57 0.61 13.88 2.09
C LEU A 57 -0.69 13.23 2.58
N GLU A 58 -1.65 14.01 3.09
CA GLU A 58 -2.91 13.45 3.60
C GLU A 58 -3.80 12.87 2.50
N LYS A 59 -3.75 13.46 1.29
CA LYS A 59 -4.48 12.95 0.10
C LYS A 59 -3.90 11.67 -0.49
N LEU A 60 -2.71 11.25 -0.07
CA LEU A 60 -2.12 9.99 -0.54
C LEU A 60 -2.99 8.79 -0.13
N SER A 61 -2.89 7.72 -0.91
CA SER A 61 -3.51 6.44 -0.60
C SER A 61 -3.07 5.91 0.77
N ALA A 62 -3.87 5.02 1.36
CA ALA A 62 -3.52 4.39 2.63
C ALA A 62 -2.15 3.69 2.57
N GLY A 63 -1.84 2.99 1.47
CA GLY A 63 -0.56 2.31 1.26
C GLY A 63 0.62 3.27 1.28
N ARG A 64 0.55 4.37 0.54
CA ARG A 64 1.59 5.40 0.53
C ARG A 64 1.74 6.08 1.88
N LYS A 65 0.64 6.38 2.56
CA LYS A 65 0.67 6.96 3.91
C LYS A 65 1.32 6.01 4.92
N ILE A 66 1.10 4.70 4.83
CA ILE A 66 1.79 3.71 5.68
C ILE A 66 3.29 3.72 5.41
N MET A 67 3.73 3.77 4.15
CA MET A 67 5.16 3.84 3.80
C MET A 67 5.85 5.06 4.41
N ILE A 68 5.15 6.19 4.49
CA ILE A 68 5.66 7.39 5.16
C ILE A 68 5.71 7.19 6.68
N ARG A 69 4.63 6.66 7.29
CA ARG A 69 4.51 6.51 8.74
C ARG A 69 5.52 5.54 9.37
N ILE A 70 5.95 4.52 8.63
CA ILE A 70 6.97 3.58 9.11
C ILE A 70 8.40 4.15 9.02
N GLY A 71 8.58 5.31 8.37
CA GLY A 71 9.88 5.97 8.23
C GLY A 71 10.75 5.39 7.11
N PRO A 72 11.76 6.15 6.64
CA PRO A 72 12.51 5.85 5.41
C PRO A 72 13.30 4.53 5.47
N ALA A 73 13.89 4.20 6.62
CA ALA A 73 14.65 2.96 6.79
C ALA A 73 13.76 1.71 6.67
N HIS A 74 12.58 1.72 7.30
CA HIS A 74 11.63 0.62 7.19
C HIS A 74 10.96 0.60 5.83
N ALA A 75 10.58 1.75 5.27
CA ALA A 75 10.03 1.85 3.93
C ALA A 75 10.96 1.24 2.89
N THR A 76 12.27 1.48 2.98
CA THR A 76 13.27 0.88 2.08
C THR A 76 13.22 -0.66 2.14
N ARG A 77 13.23 -1.23 3.36
CA ARG A 77 13.16 -2.68 3.58
C ARG A 77 11.85 -3.27 3.06
N VAL A 78 10.73 -2.62 3.35
CA VAL A 78 9.40 -3.06 2.89
C VAL A 78 9.30 -2.98 1.38
N LYS A 79 9.74 -1.88 0.75
CA LYS A 79 9.76 -1.73 -0.72
C LYS A 79 10.60 -2.83 -1.39
N ALA A 80 11.73 -3.25 -0.81
CA ALA A 80 12.50 -4.37 -1.32
C ALA A 80 11.72 -5.70 -1.28
N LEU A 81 11.05 -6.00 -0.15
CA LEU A 81 10.19 -7.18 -0.02
C LEU A 81 9.01 -7.13 -1.01
N LEU A 82 8.36 -5.98 -1.14
CA LEU A 82 7.24 -5.78 -2.07
C LEU A 82 7.65 -6.05 -3.52
N ARG A 83 8.84 -5.61 -3.95
CA ARG A 83 9.37 -5.93 -5.29
C ARG A 83 9.59 -7.44 -5.47
N ALA A 84 10.13 -8.12 -4.46
CA ALA A 84 10.34 -9.57 -4.51
C ALA A 84 9.01 -10.34 -4.59
N VAL A 85 7.99 -9.92 -3.84
CA VAL A 85 6.63 -10.50 -3.92
C VAL A 85 6.02 -10.25 -5.28
N ARG A 86 6.08 -9.01 -5.80
CA ARG A 86 5.58 -8.65 -7.13
C ARG A 86 6.16 -9.55 -8.22
N ALA A 87 7.48 -9.78 -8.20
CA ALA A 87 8.16 -10.64 -9.17
C ALA A 87 7.65 -12.09 -9.18
N GLN A 88 7.19 -12.60 -8.04
CA GLN A 88 6.60 -13.94 -7.95
C GLN A 88 5.14 -14.00 -8.43
N LEU A 89 4.42 -12.88 -8.41
CA LEU A 89 3.02 -12.80 -8.83
C LEU A 89 2.86 -12.65 -10.34
N VAL A 90 3.83 -12.02 -11.01
CA VAL A 90 3.83 -11.77 -12.46
C VAL A 90 4.59 -12.82 -13.27
N ARG A 91 5.07 -13.87 -12.59
CA ARG A 91 5.80 -14.97 -13.22
C ARG A 91 4.88 -15.93 -13.95
#